data_AF-A0A1F5Z4F6-F1
#
_entry.id   AF-A0A1F5Z4F6-F1
#
_cell.length_a   1.000
_cell.length_b   1.000
_cell.length_c   1.000
_cell.angle_alpha   90.00
_cell.angle_beta   90.00
_cell.angle_gamma   90.00
#
_symmetry.space_group_name_H-M   'P 1'
#
loop_
_entity.id
_entity.type
_entity.pdbx_description
1 polymer ?
#
loop_
_entity_poly.entity_id
_entity_poly.type
_entity_poly.pdbx_seq_one_letter_code
_entity_poly.pdbx_strand_id
1 'polypeptide(L)'
;MAVRKNKKAVIENPESLDTPVKNLKKEHQHKSCCCITGKDSEDLLKSADFNPLQYKPRKSYVTGLITGLLAGFLLFILVPKIYNKSPFAGLNLSSTFNNNLSPTPPQTADTDQITKEVLPEKHNLGVSFGSTVKKLVEVGAIDKQKFLALYESRGGLPDEISLLLDNKSDQDIIVTNDNSQIILNLLWPLGIANKTKTLSQGPMGTKSEYDAGSFASTGGWTLGKEDGGSLFNRFPILLLTEKQETLVTKISQKIYRPCCGNSTFFPDCNHGAAMLGFIELAVSQNMPEEEIYKNALVLNSYWFPQTYVELAMYFKSKNGQDWNKVDPQVVLGADYSSGQGYSAINKQLQTEGLLPKVEGGGGCGV
;
A
#
# COMPACT_ATOMS: atom_id res chain seq x y z
N MET A 1 -18.96 -60.31 6.10
CA MET A 1 -20.29 -60.81 6.52
C MET A 1 -20.94 -59.69 7.34
N ALA A 2 -22.13 -59.14 7.13
CA ALA A 2 -23.27 -59.37 6.24
C ALA A 2 -23.98 -57.99 6.06
N VAL A 3 -24.30 -57.60 4.82
CA VAL A 3 -25.66 -57.46 4.26
C VAL A 3 -26.39 -56.13 4.54
N ARG A 4 -26.66 -55.46 3.41
CA ARG A 4 -27.48 -54.27 3.14
C ARG A 4 -28.93 -54.36 3.66
N LYS A 5 -29.59 -53.21 3.87
CA LYS A 5 -30.88 -52.89 3.23
C LYS A 5 -31.24 -51.39 3.26
N ASN A 6 -31.57 -50.90 2.06
CA ASN A 6 -32.21 -49.62 1.73
C ASN A 6 -33.72 -49.60 2.09
N LYS A 7 -34.29 -48.41 2.28
CA LYS A 7 -35.62 -47.94 1.77
C LYS A 7 -35.73 -46.43 2.05
N LYS A 8 -35.67 -45.54 1.05
CA LYS A 8 -36.70 -45.03 0.11
C LYS A 8 -37.86 -44.23 0.76
N ALA A 9 -38.05 -43.03 0.21
CA ALA A 9 -38.94 -41.92 0.56
C ALA A 9 -40.42 -42.10 0.14
N VAL A 10 -41.32 -41.32 0.77
CA VAL A 10 -42.62 -40.79 0.30
C VAL A 10 -42.96 -39.56 1.20
N ILE A 11 -42.89 -38.31 0.72
CA ILE A 11 -43.97 -37.39 0.28
C ILE A 11 -45.22 -37.38 1.18
N GLU A 12 -45.50 -36.25 1.83
CA GLU A 12 -46.85 -35.66 1.94
C GLU A 12 -46.79 -34.23 2.49
N ASN A 13 -47.57 -33.35 1.87
CA ASN A 13 -47.85 -31.97 2.22
C ASN A 13 -49.36 -31.91 2.53
N PRO A 14 -49.82 -31.14 3.52
CA PRO A 14 -50.91 -30.21 3.18
C PRO A 14 -50.91 -28.86 3.94
N GLU A 15 -51.38 -27.84 3.22
CA GLU A 15 -52.31 -26.75 3.59
C GLU A 15 -52.14 -26.03 4.95
N SER A 16 -51.70 -24.76 4.93
CA SER A 16 -52.52 -23.53 4.80
C SER A 16 -53.23 -23.11 6.09
N LEU A 17 -52.79 -21.99 6.69
CA LEU A 17 -53.61 -21.19 7.58
C LEU A 17 -53.35 -19.68 7.36
N ASP A 18 -54.49 -19.00 7.29
CA ASP A 18 -54.80 -17.66 6.82
C ASP A 18 -54.54 -16.52 7.83
N THR A 19 -54.08 -15.37 7.27
CA THR A 19 -54.53 -13.96 7.51
C THR A 19 -54.19 -13.23 8.84
N PRO A 20 -54.29 -11.86 8.93
CA PRO A 20 -54.74 -10.89 7.91
C PRO A 20 -53.85 -9.65 7.67
N VAL A 21 -53.97 -9.17 6.43
CA VAL A 21 -53.56 -7.85 5.94
C VAL A 21 -54.56 -6.78 6.42
N LYS A 22 -54.07 -5.69 7.01
CA LYS A 22 -54.85 -4.47 7.24
C LYS A 22 -54.62 -3.46 6.11
N ASN A 23 -55.70 -3.21 5.37
CA ASN A 23 -55.91 -2.09 4.45
C ASN A 23 -56.06 -0.77 5.21
N LEU A 24 -55.46 0.31 4.70
CA LEU A 24 -56.00 1.66 4.80
C LEU A 24 -55.89 2.36 3.43
N LYS A 25 -57.09 2.62 2.88
CA LYS A 25 -57.51 3.61 1.86
C LYS A 25 -56.82 4.98 2.05
N LYS A 26 -56.69 5.93 1.12
CA LYS A 26 -57.15 6.29 -0.25
C LYS A 26 -56.18 7.46 -0.63
N GLU A 27 -55.95 7.87 -1.87
CA GLU A 27 -56.86 8.66 -2.70
C GLU A 27 -56.17 9.04 -4.03
N HIS A 28 -56.97 9.15 -5.08
CA HIS A 28 -56.59 9.43 -6.46
C HIS A 28 -56.03 10.84 -6.68
N GLN A 29 -55.13 11.00 -7.67
CA GLN A 29 -55.35 11.94 -8.78
C GLN A 29 -54.42 11.68 -9.97
N HIS A 30 -55.04 11.49 -11.14
CA HIS A 30 -54.45 11.60 -12.47
C HIS A 30 -53.82 12.97 -12.69
N LYS A 31 -52.71 13.03 -13.45
CA LYS A 31 -52.55 14.02 -14.54
C LYS A 31 -51.40 13.65 -15.49
N SER A 32 -51.70 13.86 -16.77
CA SER A 32 -50.99 13.49 -17.99
C SER A 32 -49.61 14.12 -18.17
N CYS A 33 -48.80 13.44 -18.99
CA CYS A 33 -47.78 14.06 -19.84
C CYS A 33 -48.37 15.23 -20.65
N CYS A 34 -47.65 16.35 -20.71
CA CYS A 34 -47.80 17.31 -21.80
C CYS A 34 -46.45 18.01 -22.05
N CYS A 35 -46.15 18.14 -23.34
CA CYS A 35 -44.99 18.79 -23.92
C CYS A 35 -44.93 20.28 -23.53
N ILE A 36 -43.74 20.79 -23.23
CA ILE A 36 -43.50 22.24 -23.12
C ILE A 36 -42.97 22.73 -24.48
N THR A 37 -43.85 23.37 -25.24
CA THR A 37 -43.49 24.24 -26.36
C THR A 37 -42.98 25.58 -25.82
N GLY A 38 -41.96 26.14 -26.45
CA GLY A 38 -41.29 27.36 -26.01
C GLY A 38 -42.19 28.58 -25.93
N LYS A 39 -42.31 29.14 -24.73
CA LYS A 39 -42.49 30.58 -24.50
C LYS A 39 -42.27 31.03 -23.04
N ASP A 40 -41.37 30.41 -22.28
CA ASP A 40 -41.16 30.79 -20.86
C ASP A 40 -39.67 30.97 -20.48
N SER A 41 -38.89 31.66 -21.32
CA SER A 41 -37.45 31.90 -21.08
C SER A 41 -37.05 33.37 -20.87
N GLU A 42 -37.99 34.30 -20.63
CA GLU A 42 -37.65 35.73 -20.45
C GLU A 42 -38.00 36.34 -19.08
N ASP A 43 -38.72 35.64 -18.19
CA ASP A 43 -39.17 36.22 -16.90
C ASP A 43 -38.51 35.66 -15.62
N LEU A 44 -37.47 34.81 -15.73
CA LEU A 44 -36.70 34.31 -14.58
C LEU A 44 -35.32 34.98 -14.39
N LEU A 45 -35.07 36.11 -15.07
CA LEU A 45 -33.78 36.84 -15.04
C LEU A 45 -33.84 38.22 -14.35
N LYS A 46 -34.82 38.48 -13.46
CA LYS A 46 -34.99 39.80 -12.81
C LYS A 46 -35.08 39.83 -11.28
N SER A 47 -34.62 38.81 -10.57
CA SER A 47 -34.47 38.91 -9.11
C SER A 47 -33.30 38.09 -8.58
N ALA A 48 -32.09 38.58 -8.82
CA ALA A 48 -30.93 38.22 -8.02
C ALA A 48 -30.10 39.50 -7.82
N ASP A 49 -30.23 40.09 -6.63
CA ASP A 49 -29.38 41.19 -6.16
C ASP A 49 -27.92 40.72 -6.13
N PHE A 50 -27.17 41.10 -7.16
CA PHE A 50 -25.73 40.90 -7.23
C PHE A 50 -25.04 42.03 -6.46
N ASN A 51 -24.53 41.73 -5.27
CA ASN A 51 -23.67 42.63 -4.52
C ASN A 51 -22.24 42.52 -5.09
N PRO A 52 -21.69 43.52 -5.80
CA PRO A 52 -20.35 43.42 -6.35
C PRO A 52 -19.33 43.48 -5.21
N LEU A 53 -18.61 42.38 -5.00
CA LEU A 53 -17.45 42.35 -4.13
C LEU A 53 -16.48 43.46 -4.53
N GLN A 54 -16.24 44.37 -3.59
CA GLN A 54 -15.30 45.46 -3.78
C GLN A 54 -13.89 44.91 -4.05
N TYR A 55 -13.41 45.18 -5.26
CA TYR A 55 -12.02 44.96 -5.65
C TYR A 55 -11.11 45.92 -4.85
N LYS A 56 -10.44 45.39 -3.81
CA LYS A 56 -9.33 46.09 -3.14
C LYS A 56 -8.07 45.99 -4.01
N PRO A 57 -7.47 47.10 -4.45
CA PRO A 57 -6.22 47.04 -5.21
C PRO A 57 -5.10 46.47 -4.32
N ARG A 58 -4.36 45.49 -4.85
CA ARG A 58 -3.15 44.94 -4.20
C ARG A 58 -2.15 46.08 -3.98
N LYS A 59 -1.69 46.27 -2.74
CA LYS A 59 -0.56 47.15 -2.44
C LYS A 59 0.68 46.63 -3.16
N SER A 60 1.39 47.53 -3.83
CA SER A 60 2.62 47.24 -4.56
C SER A 60 3.68 46.62 -3.62
N TYR A 61 4.16 45.43 -3.97
CA TYR A 61 5.19 44.67 -3.24
C TYR A 61 6.62 45.24 -3.43
N VAL A 62 6.76 46.33 -4.19
CA VAL A 62 8.07 46.95 -4.48
C VAL A 62 8.70 47.56 -3.22
N THR A 63 7.89 48.09 -2.30
CA THR A 63 8.41 48.66 -1.03
C THR A 63 8.88 47.59 -0.05
N GLY A 64 8.28 46.39 -0.06
CA GLY A 64 8.70 45.26 0.79
C GLY A 64 10.01 44.60 0.33
N LEU A 65 10.27 44.58 -0.98
CA LEU A 65 11.53 44.10 -1.55
C LEU A 65 12.71 45.03 -1.20
N ILE A 66 12.49 46.34 -1.26
CA ILE A 66 13.54 47.33 -0.97
C ILE A 66 13.86 47.36 0.54
N THR A 67 12.86 47.29 1.42
CA THR A 67 13.10 47.23 2.88
C THR A 67 13.71 45.90 3.32
N GLY A 68 13.31 44.78 2.70
CA GLY A 68 13.91 43.46 2.96
C GLY A 68 15.38 43.36 2.54
N LEU A 69 15.73 43.90 1.36
CA LEU A 69 17.13 43.93 0.88
C LEU A 69 18.02 44.84 1.73
N LEU A 70 17.51 46.00 2.17
CA LEU A 70 18.26 46.90 3.06
C LEU A 70 18.51 46.27 4.45
N ALA A 71 17.50 45.58 5.02
CA ALA A 71 17.65 44.89 6.29
C ALA A 71 18.60 43.67 6.21
N GLY A 72 18.54 42.91 5.12
CA GLY A 72 19.45 41.78 4.86
C GLY A 72 20.90 42.23 4.66
N PHE A 73 21.12 43.33 3.95
CA PHE A 73 22.47 43.89 3.73
C PHE A 73 23.08 44.45 5.03
N LEU A 74 22.26 45.07 5.89
CA LEU A 74 22.70 45.54 7.21
C LEU A 74 23.11 44.39 8.14
N LEU A 75 22.35 43.28 8.14
CA LEU A 75 22.69 42.06 8.88
C LEU A 75 23.96 41.38 8.34
N PHE A 76 24.13 41.32 7.01
CA PHE A 76 25.31 40.71 6.38
C PHE A 76 26.61 41.48 6.64
N ILE A 77 26.54 42.81 6.85
CA ILE A 77 27.71 43.64 7.18
C ILE A 77 28.03 43.64 8.68
N LEU A 78 27.02 43.56 9.55
CA LEU A 78 27.21 43.64 11.00
C LEU A 78 27.64 42.31 11.63
N VAL A 79 27.15 41.17 11.13
CA VAL A 79 27.47 39.84 11.68
C VAL A 79 28.97 39.49 11.60
N PRO A 80 29.70 39.77 10.50
CA PRO A 80 31.14 39.50 10.44
C PRO A 80 31.98 40.41 11.35
N LYS A 81 31.49 41.61 11.70
CA LYS A 81 32.22 42.55 12.57
C LYS A 81 32.14 42.18 14.06
N ILE A 82 31.14 41.40 14.47
CA ILE A 82 30.98 40.91 15.85
C ILE A 82 31.80 39.62 16.07
N TYR A 83 31.99 38.80 15.03
CA TYR A 83 32.77 37.55 15.12
C TYR A 83 34.29 37.76 15.24
N ASN A 84 34.81 38.94 14.86
CA ASN A 84 36.26 39.19 14.84
C ASN A 84 36.83 39.87 16.11
N LYS A 85 36.06 39.95 17.22
CA LYS A 85 36.54 40.49 18.50
C LYS A 85 36.02 39.74 19.73
N SER A 86 36.19 38.42 19.78
CA SER A 86 36.07 37.67 21.04
C SER A 86 37.06 36.50 21.08
N PRO A 87 37.88 36.38 22.16
CA PRO A 87 38.84 35.30 22.30
C PRO A 87 38.15 34.12 22.98
N PHE A 88 37.53 33.25 22.19
CA PHE A 88 37.13 31.91 22.65
C PHE A 88 37.57 30.89 21.61
N ALA A 89 38.89 30.74 21.51
CA ALA A 89 39.52 29.60 20.87
C ALA A 89 39.62 28.46 21.91
N GLY A 90 39.06 27.29 21.57
CA GLY A 90 39.36 26.05 22.28
C GLY A 90 38.26 25.48 23.17
N LEU A 91 37.13 25.08 22.58
CA LEU A 91 36.31 23.99 23.11
C LEU A 91 36.07 23.01 21.97
N ASN A 92 36.93 22.00 21.88
CA ASN A 92 36.64 20.78 21.13
C ASN A 92 35.47 20.09 21.83
N LEU A 93 34.26 20.34 21.35
CA LEU A 93 33.09 19.55 21.73
C LEU A 93 33.15 18.23 20.95
N SER A 94 34.08 17.36 21.34
CA SER A 94 33.97 15.94 21.02
C SER A 94 32.72 15.45 21.74
N SER A 95 31.62 15.31 21.01
CA SER A 95 30.49 14.52 21.48
C SER A 95 30.99 13.09 21.63
N THR A 96 31.36 12.72 22.84
CA THR A 96 31.34 11.33 23.28
C THR A 96 29.88 10.87 23.25
N PHE A 97 29.37 10.58 22.06
CA PHE A 97 28.42 9.48 21.92
C PHE A 97 29.16 8.27 22.49
N ASN A 98 28.78 7.87 23.70
CA ASN A 98 29.16 6.58 24.22
C ASN A 98 28.59 5.53 23.26
N ASN A 99 29.44 5.09 22.32
CA ASN A 99 29.29 3.86 21.55
C ASN A 99 29.45 2.65 22.48
N ASN A 100 28.71 2.60 23.59
CA ASN A 100 28.38 1.34 24.22
C ASN A 100 27.33 0.67 23.34
N LEU A 101 27.77 0.27 22.14
CA LEU A 101 27.22 -0.91 21.50
C LEU A 101 27.45 -2.01 22.53
N SER A 102 26.38 -2.44 23.22
CA SER A 102 26.42 -3.77 23.84
C SER A 102 26.96 -4.72 22.77
N PRO A 103 27.98 -5.54 23.09
CA PRO A 103 28.55 -6.45 22.11
C PRO A 103 27.43 -7.27 21.52
N THR A 104 27.21 -7.11 20.21
CA THR A 104 26.22 -7.86 19.47
C THR A 104 26.55 -9.34 19.64
N PRO A 105 25.59 -10.17 20.08
CA PRO A 105 25.83 -11.59 20.24
C PRO A 105 26.29 -12.21 18.91
N PRO A 106 27.24 -13.16 18.93
CA PRO A 106 27.60 -13.92 17.75
C PRO A 106 26.39 -14.60 17.11
N GLN A 107 26.39 -14.73 15.78
CA GLN A 107 25.39 -15.50 15.04
C GLN A 107 25.40 -16.95 15.54
N THR A 108 24.28 -17.43 16.06
CA THR A 108 24.14 -18.78 16.60
C THR A 108 23.53 -19.71 15.55
N ALA A 109 23.71 -21.02 15.70
CA ALA A 109 23.07 -22.02 14.85
C ALA A 109 21.52 -21.91 14.86
N ASP A 110 20.94 -21.37 15.94
CA ASP A 110 19.50 -21.12 16.07
C ASP A 110 19.06 -19.95 15.16
N THR A 111 19.87 -18.89 15.08
CA THR A 111 19.61 -17.76 14.16
C THR A 111 19.59 -18.21 12.69
N ASP A 112 20.54 -19.04 12.26
CA ASP A 112 20.58 -19.53 10.87
C ASP A 112 19.37 -20.40 10.51
N GLN A 113 18.90 -21.21 11.45
CA GLN A 113 17.68 -22.00 11.26
C GLN A 113 16.46 -21.09 11.13
N ILE A 114 16.29 -20.14 12.05
CA ILE A 114 15.19 -19.17 12.02
C ILE A 114 15.21 -18.39 10.70
N THR A 115 16.38 -17.91 10.27
CA THR A 115 16.50 -17.19 8.99
C THR A 115 16.04 -18.04 7.80
N LYS A 116 16.39 -19.34 7.75
CA LYS A 116 15.94 -20.23 6.66
C LYS A 116 14.44 -20.52 6.70
N GLU A 117 13.83 -20.55 7.88
CA GLU A 117 12.37 -20.71 8.01
C GLU A 117 11.62 -19.46 7.52
N VAL A 118 12.19 -18.27 7.76
CA VAL A 118 11.59 -16.98 7.37
C VAL A 118 11.85 -16.66 5.89
N LEU A 119 13.06 -16.95 5.41
CA LEU A 119 13.54 -16.63 4.06
C LEU A 119 13.95 -17.93 3.36
N PRO A 120 12.99 -18.71 2.84
CA PRO A 120 13.33 -19.88 2.05
C PRO A 120 14.12 -19.49 0.79
N GLU A 121 14.85 -20.42 0.19
CA GLU A 121 15.61 -20.16 -1.04
C GLU A 121 14.70 -19.66 -2.17
N LYS A 122 13.52 -20.27 -2.27
CA LYS A 122 12.46 -19.88 -3.21
C LYS A 122 11.10 -20.22 -2.62
N HIS A 123 10.08 -19.48 -3.01
CA HIS A 123 8.69 -19.76 -2.68
C HIS A 123 7.79 -19.56 -3.90
N ASN A 124 6.86 -20.49 -4.13
CA ASN A 124 5.85 -20.35 -5.18
C ASN A 124 4.61 -19.66 -4.58
N LEU A 125 4.24 -18.50 -5.12
CA LEU A 125 3.05 -17.77 -4.67
C LEU A 125 1.72 -18.40 -5.13
N GLY A 126 1.73 -19.36 -6.06
CA GLY A 126 0.53 -20.02 -6.58
C GLY A 126 -0.39 -19.10 -7.38
N VAL A 127 0.16 -18.00 -7.89
CA VAL A 127 -0.48 -17.03 -8.80
C VAL A 127 0.46 -16.71 -9.94
N SER A 128 -0.09 -16.40 -11.10
CA SER A 128 0.66 -15.92 -12.27
C SER A 128 0.35 -14.46 -12.56
N PHE A 129 1.21 -13.76 -13.31
CA PHE A 129 0.88 -12.42 -13.79
C PHE A 129 -0.17 -12.46 -14.91
N GLY A 130 -0.35 -13.57 -15.63
CA GLY A 130 -1.22 -13.65 -16.79
C GLY A 130 -0.91 -12.52 -17.78
N SER A 131 -1.93 -11.74 -18.16
CA SER A 131 -1.77 -10.54 -19.00
C SER A 131 -1.44 -9.25 -18.23
N THR A 132 -1.31 -9.30 -16.90
CA THR A 132 -1.34 -8.11 -16.03
C THR A 132 -0.19 -7.14 -16.30
N VAL A 133 1.05 -7.64 -16.34
CA VAL A 133 2.24 -6.80 -16.61
C VAL A 133 2.18 -6.19 -18.01
N LYS A 134 1.85 -6.99 -19.02
CA LYS A 134 1.63 -6.50 -20.39
C LYS A 134 0.59 -5.38 -20.45
N LYS A 135 -0.56 -5.54 -19.77
CA LYS A 135 -1.59 -4.49 -19.69
C LYS A 135 -1.08 -3.22 -19.01
N LEU A 136 -0.30 -3.34 -17.93
CA LEU A 136 0.32 -2.19 -17.26
C LEU A 136 1.24 -1.42 -18.22
N VAL A 137 1.97 -2.10 -19.09
CA VAL A 137 2.79 -1.48 -20.14
C VAL A 137 1.93 -0.83 -21.22
N GLU A 138 0.87 -1.50 -21.68
CA GLU A 138 -0.06 -0.99 -22.70
C GLU A 138 -0.75 0.30 -22.27
N VAL A 139 -1.20 0.39 -21.02
CA VAL A 139 -1.84 1.59 -20.46
C VAL A 139 -0.85 2.65 -20.00
N GLY A 140 0.46 2.39 -20.10
CA GLY A 140 1.51 3.33 -19.71
C GLY A 140 1.74 3.47 -18.20
N ALA A 141 1.14 2.59 -17.38
CA ALA A 141 1.45 2.51 -15.96
C ALA A 141 2.89 2.03 -15.72
N ILE A 142 3.41 1.21 -16.63
CA ILE A 142 4.84 0.90 -16.76
C ILE A 142 5.34 1.44 -18.10
N ASP A 143 6.36 2.29 -18.07
CA ASP A 143 7.19 2.58 -19.22
C ASP A 143 8.27 1.50 -19.35
N LYS A 144 8.16 0.69 -20.42
CA LYS A 144 9.06 -0.43 -20.67
C LYS A 144 10.53 -0.02 -20.68
N GLN A 145 10.87 1.11 -21.29
CA GLN A 145 12.26 1.55 -21.43
C GLN A 145 12.82 2.00 -20.09
N LYS A 146 12.06 2.79 -19.32
CA LYS A 146 12.46 3.17 -17.96
C LYS A 146 12.63 1.95 -17.06
N PHE A 147 11.71 0.99 -17.14
CA PHE A 147 11.75 -0.21 -16.33
C PHE A 147 12.97 -1.09 -16.66
N LEU A 148 13.32 -1.26 -17.94
CA LEU A 148 14.55 -1.97 -18.34
C LEU A 148 15.81 -1.24 -17.86
N ALA A 149 15.85 0.09 -18.04
CA ALA A 149 16.99 0.91 -17.65
C ALA A 149 17.27 0.88 -16.14
N LEU A 150 16.24 0.74 -15.30
CA LEU A 150 16.39 0.60 -13.84
C LEU A 150 17.32 -0.57 -13.45
N TYR A 151 17.25 -1.68 -14.17
CA TYR A 151 18.00 -2.90 -13.82
C TYR A 151 19.29 -3.10 -14.62
N GLU A 152 19.57 -2.26 -15.61
CA GLU A 152 20.75 -2.39 -16.48
C GLU A 152 22.06 -2.44 -15.66
N SER A 153 22.19 -1.55 -14.67
CA SER A 153 23.37 -1.52 -13.77
C SER A 153 23.51 -2.74 -12.85
N ARG A 154 22.46 -3.56 -12.72
CA ARG A 154 22.40 -4.75 -11.85
C ARG A 154 22.49 -6.07 -12.63
N GLY A 155 22.95 -6.01 -13.88
CA GLY A 155 23.02 -7.19 -14.76
C GLY A 155 21.79 -7.38 -15.65
N GLY A 156 20.86 -6.42 -15.66
CA GLY A 156 19.64 -6.47 -16.46
C GLY A 156 18.48 -7.21 -15.76
N LEU A 157 17.32 -7.23 -16.43
CA LEU A 157 16.22 -8.09 -16.02
C LEU A 157 16.50 -9.53 -16.48
N PRO A 158 16.18 -10.54 -15.65
CA PRO A 158 16.10 -11.91 -16.11
C PRO A 158 15.16 -12.02 -17.33
N ASP A 159 15.52 -12.86 -18.30
CA ASP A 159 14.79 -13.00 -19.57
C ASP A 159 13.31 -13.32 -19.34
N GLU A 160 13.02 -14.21 -18.39
CA GLU A 160 11.66 -14.60 -18.03
C GLU A 160 10.82 -13.43 -17.51
N ILE A 161 11.44 -12.46 -16.82
CA ILE A 161 10.76 -11.25 -16.34
C ILE A 161 10.64 -10.22 -17.46
N SER A 162 11.69 -10.04 -18.27
CA SER A 162 11.69 -9.14 -19.41
C SER A 162 10.54 -9.47 -20.39
N LEU A 163 10.30 -10.77 -20.63
CA LEU A 163 9.21 -11.24 -21.48
C LEU A 163 7.80 -10.85 -20.98
N LEU A 164 7.61 -10.63 -19.67
CA LEU A 164 6.31 -10.20 -19.10
C LEU A 164 5.90 -8.80 -19.57
N LEU A 165 6.85 -7.97 -20.00
CA LEU A 165 6.60 -6.61 -20.48
C LEU A 165 5.91 -6.61 -21.86
N ASP A 166 6.06 -7.68 -22.64
CA ASP A 166 5.49 -7.81 -23.98
C ASP A 166 4.45 -8.93 -24.09
N ASN A 167 4.54 -9.95 -23.24
CA ASN A 167 3.78 -11.18 -23.37
C ASN A 167 2.97 -11.48 -22.11
N LYS A 168 1.90 -12.25 -22.28
CA LYS A 168 1.25 -12.89 -21.14
C LYS A 168 2.10 -14.06 -20.63
N SER A 169 2.06 -14.31 -19.33
CA SER A 169 2.65 -15.51 -18.75
C SER A 169 1.72 -16.10 -17.71
N ASP A 170 1.30 -17.34 -17.96
CA ASP A 170 0.48 -18.13 -17.04
C ASP A 170 1.37 -18.97 -16.09
N GLN A 171 2.69 -18.70 -16.05
CA GLN A 171 3.63 -19.33 -15.11
C GLN A 171 3.47 -18.72 -13.72
N ASP A 172 3.51 -19.58 -12.71
CA ASP A 172 3.48 -19.16 -11.33
C ASP A 172 4.66 -18.24 -10.97
N ILE A 173 4.39 -17.24 -10.14
CA ILE A 173 5.41 -16.33 -9.62
C ILE A 173 6.23 -17.07 -8.55
N ILE A 174 7.51 -17.27 -8.87
CA ILE A 174 8.49 -17.79 -7.92
C ILE A 174 9.27 -16.60 -7.35
N VAL A 175 9.11 -16.35 -6.05
CA VAL A 175 9.88 -15.32 -5.33
C VAL A 175 11.13 -15.93 -4.72
N THR A 176 12.22 -15.17 -4.78
CA THR A 176 13.55 -15.47 -4.23
C THR A 176 14.12 -14.17 -3.65
N ASN A 177 15.23 -14.25 -2.92
CA ASN A 177 15.93 -13.05 -2.47
C ASN A 177 16.32 -12.14 -3.67
N ASP A 178 16.80 -12.74 -4.76
CA ASP A 178 17.36 -12.02 -5.91
C ASP A 178 16.30 -11.24 -6.71
N ASN A 179 15.08 -11.79 -6.85
CA ASN A 179 14.03 -11.19 -7.67
C ASN A 179 12.91 -10.49 -6.86
N SER A 180 12.94 -10.56 -5.53
CA SER A 180 11.90 -10.00 -4.63
C SER A 180 11.58 -8.52 -4.91
N GLN A 181 12.61 -7.73 -5.19
CA GLN A 181 12.48 -6.31 -5.52
C GLN A 181 11.90 -6.07 -6.92
N ILE A 182 12.22 -6.94 -7.88
CA ILE A 182 11.64 -6.87 -9.21
C ILE A 182 10.14 -7.17 -9.13
N ILE A 183 9.77 -8.20 -8.37
CA ILE A 183 8.37 -8.56 -8.11
C ILE A 183 7.62 -7.41 -7.43
N LEU A 184 8.23 -6.77 -6.42
CA LEU A 184 7.68 -5.57 -5.78
C LEU A 184 7.38 -4.49 -6.83
N ASN A 185 8.35 -4.18 -7.69
CA ASN A 185 8.23 -3.12 -8.68
C ASN A 185 7.27 -3.46 -9.85
N LEU A 186 6.96 -4.74 -10.08
CA LEU A 186 5.90 -5.15 -10.99
C LEU A 186 4.50 -5.06 -10.36
N LEU A 187 4.39 -5.33 -9.06
CA LEU A 187 3.13 -5.29 -8.32
C LEU A 187 2.74 -3.88 -7.86
N TRP A 188 3.71 -3.00 -7.62
CA TRP A 188 3.46 -1.62 -7.21
C TRP A 188 2.52 -0.87 -8.17
N PRO A 189 2.81 -0.74 -9.49
CA PRO A 189 1.92 -0.03 -10.39
C PRO A 189 0.53 -0.67 -10.49
N LEU A 190 0.41 -1.98 -10.27
CA LEU A 190 -0.88 -2.65 -10.20
C LEU A 190 -1.73 -2.11 -9.05
N GLY A 191 -1.18 -2.08 -7.84
CA GLY A 191 -1.90 -1.63 -6.64
C GLY A 191 -2.08 -0.12 -6.51
N ILE A 192 -1.72 0.66 -7.54
CA ILE A 192 -2.14 2.07 -7.67
C ILE A 192 -3.04 2.30 -8.89
N ALA A 193 -2.80 1.62 -10.01
CA ALA A 193 -3.44 1.95 -11.28
C ALA A 193 -4.72 1.15 -11.54
N ASN A 194 -4.85 -0.02 -10.93
CA ASN A 194 -6.02 -0.86 -11.10
C ASN A 194 -7.26 -0.20 -10.49
N LYS A 195 -8.39 -0.28 -11.19
CA LYS A 195 -9.64 0.32 -10.74
C LYS A 195 -10.32 -0.60 -9.73
N THR A 196 -10.27 -0.26 -8.45
CA THR A 196 -10.87 -1.03 -7.36
C THR A 196 -11.64 -0.15 -6.37
N LYS A 197 -12.57 -0.76 -5.62
CA LYS A 197 -13.28 -0.08 -4.53
C LYS A 197 -12.34 0.22 -3.37
N THR A 198 -11.35 -0.63 -3.13
CA THR A 198 -10.32 -0.40 -2.10
C THR A 198 -9.60 0.92 -2.31
N LEU A 199 -9.19 1.25 -3.54
CA LEU A 199 -8.53 2.53 -3.82
C LEU A 199 -9.51 3.72 -3.84
N SER A 200 -10.64 3.60 -4.55
CA SER A 200 -11.61 4.70 -4.67
C SER A 200 -12.34 5.06 -3.37
N GLN A 201 -12.68 4.07 -2.54
CA GLN A 201 -13.48 4.24 -1.32
C GLN A 201 -12.63 4.13 -0.05
N GLY A 202 -11.37 3.71 -0.17
CA GLY A 202 -10.42 3.69 0.93
C GLY A 202 -9.81 5.06 1.22
N PRO A 203 -8.87 5.12 2.18
CA PRO A 203 -8.29 6.38 2.66
C PRO A 203 -7.58 7.19 1.58
N MET A 204 -6.99 6.56 0.54
CA MET A 204 -6.38 7.31 -0.56
C MET A 204 -7.41 8.03 -1.44
N GLY A 205 -8.53 7.38 -1.76
CA GLY A 205 -9.55 7.98 -2.64
C GLY A 205 -10.52 8.92 -1.93
N THR A 206 -10.60 8.88 -0.59
CA THR A 206 -11.60 9.62 0.19
C THR A 206 -11.03 10.76 1.03
N LYS A 207 -9.71 10.81 1.26
CA LYS A 207 -9.09 11.93 1.97
C LYS A 207 -9.00 13.16 1.06
N SER A 208 -9.97 14.06 1.23
CA SER A 208 -10.13 15.28 0.44
C SER A 208 -8.96 16.27 0.53
N GLU A 209 -8.12 16.13 1.55
CA GLU A 209 -6.97 17.01 1.80
C GLU A 209 -5.72 16.66 0.97
N TYR A 210 -5.70 15.52 0.27
CA TYR A 210 -4.57 15.10 -0.56
C TYR A 210 -4.96 15.01 -2.03
N ASP A 211 -4.11 15.55 -2.90
CA ASP A 211 -4.16 15.23 -4.33
C ASP A 211 -3.64 13.81 -4.55
N ALA A 212 -4.16 13.11 -5.56
CA ALA A 212 -3.80 11.72 -5.85
C ALA A 212 -2.30 11.55 -6.12
N GLY A 213 -1.59 12.59 -6.57
CA GLY A 213 -0.13 12.59 -6.74
C GLY A 213 0.70 12.86 -5.48
N SER A 214 0.07 13.23 -4.35
CA SER A 214 0.77 13.60 -3.11
C SER A 214 1.13 12.42 -2.19
N PHE A 215 0.60 11.23 -2.46
CA PHE A 215 0.90 10.02 -1.70
C PHE A 215 2.28 9.47 -2.10
N ALA A 216 2.99 8.84 -1.16
CA ALA A 216 4.29 8.22 -1.41
C ALA A 216 4.19 7.10 -2.47
N SER A 217 3.08 6.38 -2.53
CA SER A 217 2.88 5.31 -3.53
C SER A 217 2.59 5.81 -4.94
N THR A 218 2.07 7.02 -5.10
CA THR A 218 1.79 7.61 -6.42
C THR A 218 2.88 8.59 -6.83
N GLY A 219 3.21 9.56 -5.97
CA GLY A 219 4.28 10.53 -6.20
C GLY A 219 5.67 9.90 -6.26
N GLY A 220 5.88 8.75 -5.59
CA GLY A 220 7.12 7.96 -5.69
C GLY A 220 7.24 7.10 -6.94
N TRP A 221 6.16 6.93 -7.72
CA TRP A 221 6.18 6.10 -8.93
C TRP A 221 6.62 6.93 -10.15
N THR A 222 7.87 6.73 -10.59
CA THR A 222 8.51 7.50 -11.68
C THR A 222 8.71 6.68 -12.97
N LEU A 223 8.43 5.38 -12.91
CA LEU A 223 8.61 4.44 -14.01
C LEU A 223 7.39 4.36 -14.94
N GLY A 224 6.36 5.18 -14.75
CA GLY A 224 5.23 5.32 -15.68
C GLY A 224 5.54 6.23 -16.86
N LYS A 225 4.69 6.18 -17.90
CA LYS A 225 4.64 7.18 -18.98
C LYS A 225 4.04 8.50 -18.51
N GLU A 226 3.11 8.42 -17.56
CA GLU A 226 2.51 9.53 -16.84
C GLU A 226 2.98 9.50 -15.36
N ASP A 227 2.76 10.59 -14.63
CA ASP A 227 3.00 10.61 -13.19
C ASP A 227 2.08 9.63 -12.46
N GLY A 228 2.51 9.08 -11.32
CA GLY A 228 1.74 8.07 -10.60
C GLY A 228 0.37 8.56 -10.09
N GLY A 229 0.20 9.87 -9.87
CA GLY A 229 -1.09 10.45 -9.50
C GLY A 229 -2.12 10.32 -10.63
N SER A 230 -1.71 10.61 -11.87
CA SER A 230 -2.52 10.45 -13.08
C SER A 230 -2.92 9.01 -13.41
N LEU A 231 -2.22 8.03 -12.83
CA LEU A 231 -2.52 6.61 -12.96
C LEU A 231 -3.54 6.12 -11.91
N PHE A 232 -3.73 6.85 -10.81
CA PHE A 232 -4.45 6.40 -9.63
C PHE A 232 -5.87 5.91 -9.95
N ASN A 233 -6.13 4.63 -9.63
CA ASN A 233 -7.43 3.97 -9.70
C ASN A 233 -8.17 4.14 -11.06
N ARG A 234 -7.41 4.17 -12.16
CA ARG A 234 -7.92 4.60 -13.47
C ARG A 234 -8.30 3.45 -14.40
N PHE A 235 -7.52 2.36 -14.39
CA PHE A 235 -7.59 1.35 -15.44
C PHE A 235 -8.17 0.03 -14.95
N PRO A 236 -9.09 -0.61 -15.71
CA PRO A 236 -9.62 -1.93 -15.37
C PRO A 236 -8.62 -3.04 -15.77
N ILE A 237 -7.46 -3.09 -15.11
CA ILE A 237 -6.38 -4.04 -15.43
C ILE A 237 -6.78 -5.46 -15.02
N LEU A 238 -7.21 -5.61 -13.76
CA LEU A 238 -7.82 -6.81 -13.20
C LEU A 238 -9.29 -6.51 -12.91
N LEU A 239 -10.19 -7.28 -13.51
CA LEU A 239 -11.62 -7.16 -13.25
C LEU A 239 -11.98 -7.99 -12.02
N LEU A 240 -12.46 -7.33 -10.97
CA LEU A 240 -12.92 -7.97 -9.75
C LEU A 240 -14.46 -7.99 -9.70
N THR A 241 -15.03 -9.10 -9.28
CA THR A 241 -16.44 -9.18 -8.91
C THR A 241 -16.69 -8.46 -7.58
N GLU A 242 -17.95 -8.15 -7.28
CA GLU A 242 -18.34 -7.55 -5.99
C GLU A 242 -17.86 -8.33 -4.76
N LYS A 243 -17.88 -9.66 -4.84
CA LYS A 243 -17.37 -10.54 -3.78
C LYS A 243 -15.85 -10.42 -3.63
N GLN A 244 -15.14 -10.33 -4.76
CA GLN A 244 -13.69 -10.17 -4.80
C GLN A 244 -13.28 -8.79 -4.28
N GLU A 245 -13.95 -7.70 -4.67
CA GLU A 245 -13.72 -6.35 -4.13
C GLU A 245 -13.87 -6.30 -2.60
N THR A 246 -14.91 -6.96 -2.09
CA THR A 246 -15.14 -7.08 -0.64
C THR A 246 -14.00 -7.85 0.04
N LEU A 247 -13.53 -8.93 -0.58
CA LEU A 247 -12.44 -9.74 -0.04
C LEU A 247 -11.10 -9.00 -0.06
N VAL A 248 -10.76 -8.30 -1.14
CA VAL A 248 -9.55 -7.44 -1.23
C VAL A 248 -9.58 -6.39 -0.12
N THR A 249 -10.71 -5.71 0.07
CA THR A 249 -10.88 -4.71 1.13
C THR A 249 -10.69 -5.33 2.51
N LYS A 250 -11.35 -6.47 2.79
CA LYS A 250 -11.23 -7.18 4.07
C LYS A 250 -9.79 -7.60 4.37
N ILE A 251 -9.08 -8.15 3.39
CA ILE A 251 -7.71 -8.64 3.59
C ILE A 251 -6.75 -7.47 3.79
N SER A 252 -6.83 -6.45 2.94
CA SER A 252 -5.94 -5.29 2.96
C SER A 252 -6.00 -4.51 4.27
N GLN A 253 -7.13 -4.50 4.97
CA GLN A 253 -7.29 -3.87 6.28
C GLN A 253 -6.46 -4.53 7.39
N LYS A 254 -6.10 -5.81 7.25
CA LYS A 254 -5.39 -6.57 8.29
C LYS A 254 -3.88 -6.70 8.08
N ILE A 255 -3.38 -6.37 6.89
CA ILE A 255 -1.97 -6.57 6.54
C ILE A 255 -1.20 -5.27 6.71
N TYR A 256 -0.25 -5.27 7.63
CA TYR A 256 0.69 -4.18 7.90
C TYR A 256 2.09 -4.54 7.40
N ARG A 257 2.97 -3.53 7.37
CA ARG A 257 4.38 -3.67 7.01
C ARG A 257 5.22 -2.67 7.82
N PRO A 258 6.44 -3.05 8.24
CA PRO A 258 7.14 -2.41 9.36
C PRO A 258 7.71 -1.03 9.05
N CYS A 259 7.50 -0.52 7.83
CA CYS A 259 7.94 0.81 7.42
C CYS A 259 6.99 1.95 7.84
N CYS A 260 5.74 1.65 8.21
CA CYS A 260 4.73 2.67 8.54
C CYS A 260 3.60 2.12 9.42
N GLY A 261 2.72 2.99 9.91
CA GLY A 261 1.55 2.61 10.72
C GLY A 261 0.29 2.25 9.92
N ASN A 262 0.35 2.32 8.58
CA ASN A 262 -0.81 2.11 7.72
C ASN A 262 -0.96 0.62 7.37
N SER A 263 -2.20 0.12 7.38
CA SER A 263 -2.50 -1.18 6.75
C SER A 263 -2.45 -1.06 5.22
N THR A 264 -2.49 -2.19 4.53
CA THR A 264 -2.57 -2.27 3.05
C THR A 264 -3.83 -1.60 2.49
N PHE A 265 -4.87 -1.42 3.31
CA PHE A 265 -6.04 -0.62 2.96
C PHE A 265 -5.73 0.88 2.77
N PHE A 266 -4.66 1.38 3.39
CA PHE A 266 -4.06 2.67 3.06
C PHE A 266 -2.66 2.45 2.45
N PRO A 267 -2.57 2.14 1.14
CA PRO A 267 -1.33 1.73 0.49
C PRO A 267 -0.41 2.91 0.14
N ASP A 268 -0.18 3.82 1.09
CA ASP A 268 0.63 5.04 0.94
C ASP A 268 2.13 4.78 1.15
N CYS A 269 2.65 3.77 0.45
CA CYS A 269 4.07 3.56 0.14
C CYS A 269 4.20 2.49 -0.95
N ASN A 270 5.39 2.34 -1.54
CA ASN A 270 5.66 1.32 -2.55
C ASN A 270 5.32 -0.11 -2.07
N HIS A 271 5.71 -0.49 -0.85
CA HIS A 271 5.41 -1.81 -0.27
C HIS A 271 3.91 -2.02 -0.07
N GLY A 272 3.19 -0.97 0.30
CA GLY A 272 1.73 -1.03 0.47
C GLY A 272 0.99 -1.22 -0.84
N ALA A 273 1.38 -0.45 -1.85
CA ALA A 273 0.82 -0.59 -3.19
C ALA A 273 1.17 -1.95 -3.79
N ALA A 274 2.42 -2.41 -3.66
CA ALA A 274 2.81 -3.74 -4.13
C ALA A 274 2.02 -4.86 -3.42
N MET A 275 1.84 -4.76 -2.09
CA MET A 275 1.02 -5.72 -1.35
C MET A 275 -0.45 -5.69 -1.79
N LEU A 276 -1.01 -4.50 -2.04
CA LEU A 276 -2.37 -4.39 -2.57
C LEU A 276 -2.47 -5.03 -3.96
N GLY A 277 -1.51 -4.77 -4.85
CA GLY A 277 -1.43 -5.39 -6.16
C GLY A 277 -1.37 -6.92 -6.09
N PHE A 278 -0.61 -7.49 -5.13
CA PHE A 278 -0.61 -8.92 -4.89
C PHE A 278 -1.97 -9.45 -4.44
N ILE A 279 -2.63 -8.79 -3.47
CA ILE A 279 -3.95 -9.21 -2.97
C ILE A 279 -4.97 -9.17 -4.10
N GLU A 280 -5.00 -8.10 -4.90
CA GLU A 280 -5.89 -7.98 -6.06
C GLU A 280 -5.65 -9.11 -7.08
N LEU A 281 -4.38 -9.40 -7.40
CA LEU A 281 -4.00 -10.48 -8.31
C LEU A 281 -4.45 -11.86 -7.78
N ALA A 282 -4.16 -12.16 -6.51
CA ALA A 282 -4.50 -13.43 -5.90
C ALA A 282 -6.01 -13.65 -5.77
N VAL A 283 -6.74 -12.62 -5.35
CA VAL A 283 -8.20 -12.67 -5.25
C VAL A 283 -8.84 -12.81 -6.64
N SER A 284 -8.30 -12.13 -7.67
CA SER A 284 -8.80 -12.27 -9.05
C SER A 284 -8.69 -13.72 -9.58
N GLN A 285 -7.70 -14.46 -9.09
CA GLN A 285 -7.45 -15.86 -9.41
C GLN A 285 -8.14 -16.85 -8.44
N ASN A 286 -9.02 -16.36 -7.58
CA ASN A 286 -9.78 -17.15 -6.59
C ASN A 286 -8.89 -17.89 -5.57
N MET A 287 -7.72 -17.34 -5.24
CA MET A 287 -6.90 -17.90 -4.16
C MET A 287 -7.67 -17.88 -2.82
N PRO A 288 -7.65 -18.97 -2.03
CA PRO A 288 -8.23 -18.98 -0.69
C PRO A 288 -7.64 -17.90 0.21
N GLU A 289 -8.47 -17.25 1.04
CA GLU A 289 -8.06 -16.16 1.95
C GLU A 289 -6.85 -16.55 2.85
N GLU A 290 -6.83 -17.77 3.37
CA GLU A 290 -5.73 -18.28 4.20
C GLU A 290 -4.40 -18.34 3.44
N GLU A 291 -4.42 -18.74 2.16
CA GLU A 291 -3.22 -18.78 1.32
C GLU A 291 -2.74 -17.37 0.95
N ILE A 292 -3.66 -16.42 0.79
CA ILE A 292 -3.29 -15.00 0.57
C ILE A 292 -2.51 -14.47 1.78
N TYR A 293 -2.93 -14.76 3.01
CA TYR A 293 -2.19 -14.33 4.20
C TYR A 293 -0.83 -15.01 4.33
N LYS A 294 -0.71 -16.31 4.02
CA LYS A 294 0.59 -17.01 4.00
C LYS A 294 1.53 -16.38 2.98
N ASN A 295 1.07 -16.14 1.77
CA ASN A 295 1.89 -15.55 0.71
C ASN A 295 2.22 -14.08 0.98
N ALA A 296 1.32 -13.31 1.61
CA ALA A 296 1.60 -11.95 2.05
C ALA A 296 2.69 -11.92 3.13
N LEU A 297 2.67 -12.88 4.06
CA LEU A 297 3.73 -13.04 5.07
C LEU A 297 5.08 -13.33 4.40
N VAL A 298 5.11 -14.22 3.41
CA VAL A 298 6.32 -14.52 2.64
C VAL A 298 6.83 -13.29 1.91
N LEU A 299 5.97 -12.57 1.17
CA LEU A 299 6.36 -11.35 0.45
C LEU A 299 6.93 -10.29 1.38
N ASN A 300 6.24 -10.00 2.48
CA ASN A 300 6.76 -9.07 3.47
C ASN A 300 8.08 -9.56 4.10
N SER A 301 8.27 -10.87 4.28
CA SER A 301 9.53 -11.42 4.78
C SER A 301 10.68 -11.14 3.82
N TYR A 302 10.50 -11.37 2.51
CA TYR A 302 11.50 -11.02 1.49
C TYR A 302 11.73 -9.52 1.36
N TRP A 303 10.70 -8.69 1.54
CA TRP A 303 10.83 -7.23 1.46
C TRP A 303 11.43 -6.60 2.72
N PHE A 304 11.26 -7.24 3.88
CA PHE A 304 11.81 -6.81 5.17
C PHE A 304 12.54 -7.95 5.90
N PRO A 305 13.63 -8.52 5.34
CA PRO A 305 14.31 -9.70 5.87
C PRO A 305 14.66 -9.61 7.36
N GLN A 306 15.35 -8.53 7.75
CA GLN A 306 15.76 -8.29 9.13
C GLN A 306 14.56 -8.29 10.08
N THR A 307 13.48 -7.59 9.73
CA THR A 307 12.28 -7.49 10.56
C THR A 307 11.63 -8.85 10.78
N TYR A 308 11.43 -9.64 9.74
CA TYR A 308 10.70 -10.89 9.89
C TYR A 308 11.52 -11.97 10.60
N VAL A 309 12.86 -11.94 10.48
CA VAL A 309 13.73 -12.80 11.30
C VAL A 309 13.72 -12.37 12.77
N GLU A 310 13.68 -11.07 13.05
CA GLU A 310 13.49 -10.56 14.41
C GLU A 310 12.13 -10.97 15.00
N LEU A 311 11.05 -10.85 14.23
CA LEU A 311 9.73 -11.31 14.67
C LEU A 311 9.72 -12.81 14.94
N ALA A 312 10.35 -13.61 14.08
CA ALA A 312 10.48 -15.05 14.30
C ALA A 312 11.28 -15.36 15.58
N MET A 313 12.37 -14.64 15.84
CA MET A 313 13.14 -14.73 17.09
C MET A 313 12.28 -14.35 18.30
N TYR A 314 11.44 -13.33 18.18
CA TYR A 314 10.50 -12.93 19.24
C TYR A 314 9.50 -14.06 19.54
N PHE A 315 8.81 -14.60 18.53
CA PHE A 315 7.84 -15.68 18.74
C PHE A 315 8.50 -16.94 19.30
N LYS A 316 9.70 -17.28 18.84
CA LYS A 316 10.46 -18.42 19.37
C LYS A 316 10.80 -18.23 20.85
N SER A 317 11.41 -17.09 21.18
CA SER A 317 11.93 -16.82 22.53
C SER A 317 10.86 -16.48 23.57
N LYS A 318 9.74 -15.86 23.15
CA LYS A 318 8.67 -15.39 24.06
C LYS A 318 7.45 -16.29 24.10
N ASN A 319 7.10 -16.89 22.97
CA ASN A 319 5.88 -17.69 22.85
C ASN A 319 6.19 -19.19 22.73
N GLY A 320 7.46 -19.57 22.61
CA GLY A 320 7.85 -20.96 22.37
C GLY A 320 7.33 -21.50 21.04
N GLN A 321 7.05 -20.61 20.08
CA GLN A 321 6.38 -20.95 18.82
C GLN A 321 7.37 -20.86 17.66
N ASP A 322 7.53 -21.97 16.94
CA ASP A 322 8.33 -22.01 15.70
C ASP A 322 7.64 -21.18 14.62
N TRP A 323 8.42 -20.60 13.70
CA TRP A 323 7.91 -19.65 12.70
C TRP A 323 6.77 -20.24 11.85
N ASN A 324 6.93 -21.49 11.41
CA ASN A 324 5.95 -22.21 10.60
C ASN A 324 4.62 -22.53 11.33
N LYS A 325 4.55 -22.30 12.63
CA LYS A 325 3.33 -22.48 13.45
C LYS A 325 2.65 -21.15 13.76
N VAL A 326 3.28 -20.01 13.50
CA VAL A 326 2.70 -18.70 13.80
C VAL A 326 1.60 -18.39 12.79
N ASP A 327 0.44 -17.94 13.27
CA ASP A 327 -0.66 -17.52 12.39
C ASP A 327 -0.24 -16.29 11.57
N PRO A 328 -0.23 -16.36 10.23
CA PRO A 328 0.14 -15.23 9.39
C PRO A 328 -0.68 -13.96 9.66
N GLN A 329 -1.96 -14.07 10.01
CA GLN A 329 -2.78 -12.89 10.32
C GLN A 329 -2.32 -12.18 11.60
N VAL A 330 -1.80 -12.93 12.58
CA VAL A 330 -1.26 -12.35 13.81
C VAL A 330 0.02 -11.58 13.49
N VAL A 331 0.97 -12.21 12.80
CA VAL A 331 2.26 -11.58 12.46
C VAL A 331 2.07 -10.36 11.57
N LEU A 332 1.20 -10.45 10.56
CA LEU A 332 0.92 -9.34 9.64
C LEU A 332 0.12 -8.21 10.29
N GLY A 333 -0.43 -8.42 11.49
CA GLY A 333 -1.26 -7.46 12.21
C GLY A 333 -0.48 -6.25 12.72
N ALA A 334 -1.22 -5.25 13.21
CA ALA A 334 -0.67 -3.98 13.66
C ALA A 334 0.36 -4.14 14.81
N ASP A 335 0.12 -5.06 15.74
CA ASP A 335 0.96 -5.22 16.93
C ASP A 335 2.38 -5.72 16.62
N TYR A 336 2.57 -6.37 15.47
CA TYR A 336 3.84 -6.97 15.07
C TYR A 336 4.44 -6.31 13.83
N SER A 337 3.63 -6.10 12.79
CA SER A 337 4.10 -5.63 11.49
C SER A 337 3.82 -4.15 11.22
N SER A 338 3.15 -3.39 12.09
CA SER A 338 3.18 -1.93 11.93
C SER A 338 4.54 -1.36 12.34
N GLY A 339 4.89 -0.17 11.87
CA GLY A 339 6.13 0.49 12.28
C GLY A 339 6.23 0.67 13.80
N GLN A 340 5.12 0.97 14.48
CA GLN A 340 5.07 1.09 15.94
C GLN A 340 5.18 -0.27 16.64
N GLY A 341 4.42 -1.27 16.17
CA GLY A 341 4.42 -2.62 16.73
C GLY A 341 5.80 -3.27 16.64
N TYR A 342 6.38 -3.25 15.44
CA TYR A 342 7.73 -3.75 15.21
C TYR A 342 8.77 -3.01 16.05
N SER A 343 8.71 -1.67 16.11
CA SER A 343 9.67 -0.88 16.90
C SER A 343 9.68 -1.26 18.38
N ALA A 344 8.51 -1.57 18.95
CA ALA A 344 8.42 -2.04 20.33
C ALA A 344 9.10 -3.40 20.53
N ILE A 345 8.88 -4.34 19.60
CA ILE A 345 9.50 -5.68 19.62
C ILE A 345 11.02 -5.60 19.43
N ASN A 346 11.48 -4.85 18.43
CA ASN A 346 12.91 -4.65 18.17
C ASN A 346 13.64 -4.10 19.42
N LYS A 347 13.06 -3.08 20.07
CA LYS A 347 13.63 -2.51 21.31
C LYS A 347 13.72 -3.55 22.44
N GLN A 348 12.72 -4.41 22.55
CA GLN A 348 12.72 -5.48 23.53
C GLN A 348 13.84 -6.49 23.25
N LEU A 349 13.94 -6.99 22.01
CA LEU A 349 15.01 -7.91 21.61
C LEU A 349 16.40 -7.30 21.80
N GLN A 350 16.55 -6.00 21.52
CA GLN A 350 17.79 -5.27 21.74
C GLN A 350 18.19 -5.26 23.22
N THR A 351 17.23 -4.96 24.11
CA THR A 351 17.47 -4.89 25.56
C THR A 351 17.88 -6.25 26.12
N GLU A 352 17.36 -7.32 25.54
CA GLU A 352 17.62 -8.70 25.95
C GLU A 352 18.84 -9.32 25.25
N GLY A 353 19.48 -8.60 24.33
CA GLY A 353 20.61 -9.11 23.57
C GLY A 353 20.24 -10.28 22.66
N LEU A 354 19.06 -10.23 22.02
CA LEU A 354 18.52 -11.29 21.15
C LEU A 354 18.37 -10.85 19.68
N LEU A 355 18.95 -9.71 19.28
CA LEU A 355 18.86 -9.26 17.89
C LEU A 355 19.67 -10.19 16.96
N PRO A 356 19.01 -10.89 16.02
CA PRO A 356 19.69 -11.67 15.00
C PRO A 356 20.34 -10.74 13.96
N LYS A 357 21.41 -11.22 13.31
CA LYS A 357 21.98 -10.56 12.14
C LYS A 357 21.47 -11.25 10.89
N VAL A 358 20.90 -10.49 9.97
CA VAL A 358 20.48 -10.99 8.65
C VAL A 358 21.28 -10.28 7.57
N GLU A 359 21.78 -11.04 6.60
CA GLU A 359 22.39 -10.48 5.40
C GLU A 359 21.32 -10.23 4.33
N GLY A 360 21.43 -9.09 3.65
CA GLY A 360 20.43 -8.65 2.67
C GLY A 360 19.27 -7.87 3.31
N GLY A 361 18.63 -7.03 2.50
CA GLY A 361 17.55 -6.17 2.95
C GLY A 361 16.88 -5.45 1.79
N GLY A 362 15.56 -5.33 1.85
CA GLY A 362 14.78 -4.68 0.80
C GLY A 362 14.94 -3.16 0.83
N GLY A 363 15.14 -2.58 -0.35
CA GLY A 363 15.18 -1.14 -0.54
C GLY A 363 13.82 -0.59 -0.97
N CYS A 364 13.54 0.66 -0.65
CA CYS A 364 12.30 1.33 -1.05
C CYS A 364 12.36 1.98 -2.46
N GLY A 365 13.49 1.85 -3.16
CA GLY A 365 13.82 2.67 -4.33
C GLY A 365 13.45 2.04 -5.67
N VAL A 366 12.95 2.89 -6.57
CA VAL A 366 12.93 2.74 -8.03
C VAL A 366 13.70 3.88 -8.67
#